data_AF-A0A3B9F628-F1
#
_entry.id   AF-A0A3B9F628-F1
#
_cell.length_a   1.000
_cell.length_b   1.000
_cell.length_c   1.000
_cell.angle_alpha   90.00
_cell.angle_beta   90.00
_cell.angle_gamma   90.00
#
_symmetry.space_group_name_H-M   'P 1'
#
loop_
_entity.id
_entity.type
_entity.pdbx_description
1 polymer ?
#
loop_
_entity_poly.entity_id
_entity_poly.type
_entity_poly.pdbx_seq_one_letter_code
_entity_poly.pdbx_strand_id
1 'polypeptide(L)'
;MSYPTSIAYTGRVIDQGRQAPISGARVYLKLDDTTVFSYTDIEGIYQLVIYSRYTAIQQGELSITAKGYINYRSSIKLSLQQKELGDICLAELNTDINSSYLFPVLIGATIALIIITMIILNSTPKKVPEYPRNRYSVYIVKI
;
A
#
# COMPACT_ATOMS: atom_id res chain seq x y z
N MET A 1 27.10 29.83 32.52
CA MET A 1 26.13 28.77 32.19
C MET A 1 25.17 29.33 31.16
N SER A 2 25.07 28.73 29.97
CA SER A 2 24.07 29.11 28.95
C SER A 2 22.79 28.32 29.19
N TYR A 3 21.65 29.01 29.31
CA TYR A 3 20.35 28.37 29.46
C TYR A 3 19.90 27.79 28.10
N PRO A 4 19.21 26.64 28.08
CA PRO A 4 18.66 26.12 26.84
C PRO A 4 17.64 27.12 26.28
N THR A 5 17.85 27.54 25.03
CA THR A 5 16.89 28.40 24.31
C THR A 5 16.00 27.50 23.46
N SER A 6 14.69 27.73 23.50
CA SER A 6 13.75 27.12 22.57
C SER A 6 13.64 27.96 21.31
N ILE A 7 13.83 27.35 20.14
CA ILE A 7 13.67 28.01 18.84
C ILE A 7 12.63 27.24 18.05
N ALA A 8 11.65 27.96 17.52
CA ALA A 8 10.64 27.40 16.63
C ALA A 8 11.05 27.66 15.18
N TYR A 9 11.08 26.59 14.38
CA TYR A 9 11.25 26.62 12.93
C TYR A 9 9.93 26.28 12.26
N THR A 10 9.52 27.09 11.29
CA THR A 10 8.23 26.96 10.61
C THR A 10 8.47 26.64 9.14
N GLY A 11 7.60 25.83 8.55
CA GLY A 11 7.56 25.63 7.11
C GLY A 11 6.18 25.17 6.67
N ARG A 12 6.01 24.96 5.37
CA ARG A 12 4.75 24.50 4.79
C ARG A 12 4.97 23.33 3.85
N VAL A 13 4.05 22.38 3.87
CA VAL A 13 4.07 21.21 2.99
C VAL A 13 2.93 21.36 1.98
N ILE A 14 3.26 21.29 0.70
CA ILE A 14 2.31 21.45 -0.40
C ILE A 14 2.41 20.29 -1.38
N ASP A 15 1.31 20.02 -2.06
CA ASP A 15 1.23 19.08 -3.17
C ASP A 15 1.89 19.70 -4.41
N GLN A 16 2.84 18.99 -5.01
CA GLN A 16 3.57 19.48 -6.18
C GLN A 16 2.67 19.69 -7.40
N GLY A 17 1.69 18.81 -7.63
CA GLY A 17 0.82 18.86 -8.80
C GLY A 17 -0.33 19.86 -8.64
N ARG A 18 -0.95 19.86 -7.47
CA ARG A 18 -2.14 20.68 -7.16
C ARG A 18 -1.80 22.03 -6.56
N GLN A 19 -0.56 22.24 -6.10
CA GLN A 19 -0.15 23.43 -5.35
C GLN A 19 -1.03 23.69 -4.11
N ALA A 20 -1.60 22.62 -3.55
CA ALA A 20 -2.52 22.66 -2.42
C ALA A 20 -1.80 22.28 -1.12
N PRO A 21 -2.17 22.87 0.03
CA PRO A 21 -1.58 22.49 1.31
C PRO A 21 -1.87 21.03 1.68
N ILE A 22 -0.88 20.35 2.27
CA ILE A 22 -1.02 18.97 2.73
C ILE A 22 -1.17 18.96 4.26
N SER A 23 -2.36 18.61 4.73
CA SER A 23 -2.65 18.46 6.15
C SER A 23 -2.28 17.08 6.69
N GLY A 24 -1.86 17.02 7.96
CA GLY A 24 -1.53 15.78 8.66
C GLY A 24 -0.23 15.11 8.20
N ALA A 25 0.61 15.79 7.42
CA ALA A 25 1.95 15.30 7.08
C ALA A 25 2.82 15.27 8.33
N ARG A 26 3.47 14.14 8.59
CA ARG A 26 4.45 14.03 9.68
C ARG A 26 5.75 14.64 9.20
N VAL A 27 6.21 15.68 9.89
CA VAL A 27 7.50 16.32 9.67
C VAL A 27 8.44 15.89 10.78
N TYR A 28 9.57 15.32 10.41
CA TYR A 28 10.55 14.75 11.32
C TYR A 28 11.91 15.35 11.03
N LEU A 29 12.57 15.87 12.06
CA LEU A 29 13.91 16.45 11.96
C LEU A 29 14.84 15.69 12.89
N LYS A 30 15.92 15.19 12.31
CA LYS A 30 17.04 14.59 13.03
C LYS A 30 18.23 15.54 12.99
N LEU A 31 18.71 15.93 14.16
CA LEU A 31 19.97 16.62 14.40
C LEU A 31 20.95 15.66 15.08
N ASP A 32 22.19 16.08 15.28
CA ASP A 32 23.23 15.25 15.90
C ASP A 32 22.88 14.81 17.32
N ASP A 33 22.29 15.70 18.12
CA ASP A 33 22.02 15.52 19.54
C ASP A 33 20.53 15.42 19.89
N THR A 34 19.65 15.76 18.95
CA THR A 34 18.21 15.81 19.20
C THR A 34 17.40 15.37 17.99
N THR A 35 16.16 14.98 18.27
CA THR A 35 15.19 14.58 17.28
C THR A 35 13.84 15.14 17.69
N VAL A 36 13.18 15.81 16.76
CA VAL A 36 11.87 16.43 16.97
C VAL A 36 10.95 16.11 15.80
N PHE A 37 9.66 16.13 16.06
CA PHE A 37 8.66 15.97 15.01
C PHE A 37 7.41 16.78 15.31
N SER A 38 6.66 17.08 14.25
CA SER A 38 5.36 17.73 14.30
C SER A 38 4.47 17.20 13.19
N TYR A 39 3.22 17.64 13.17
CA TYR A 39 2.30 17.39 12.07
C TYR A 39 1.90 18.71 11.44
N THR A 40 1.61 18.70 10.14
CA THR A 40 1.06 19.87 9.46
C THR A 40 -0.42 20.07 9.81
N ASP A 41 -0.82 21.33 9.95
CA ASP A 41 -2.22 21.72 10.14
C ASP A 41 -3.02 21.74 8.82
N ILE A 42 -4.22 22.34 8.82
CA ILE A 42 -5.08 22.43 7.63
C ILE A 42 -4.51 23.32 6.52
N GLU A 43 -3.61 24.24 6.86
CA GLU A 43 -2.92 25.14 5.93
C GLU A 43 -1.58 24.53 5.46
N GLY A 44 -1.30 23.29 5.88
CA GLY A 44 -0.06 22.59 5.56
C GLY A 44 1.13 23.11 6.36
N ILE A 45 0.92 23.95 7.36
CA ILE A 45 1.97 24.59 8.15
C ILE A 45 2.40 23.65 9.27
N TYR A 46 3.71 23.53 9.48
CA TYR A 46 4.29 22.81 10.61
C TYR A 46 5.23 23.70 11.41
N GLN A 47 5.39 23.39 12.70
CA GLN A 47 6.36 24.05 13.57
C GLN A 47 7.18 23.02 14.35
N LEU A 48 8.51 23.08 14.20
CA LEU A 48 9.46 22.27 14.94
C LEU A 48 10.11 23.12 16.04
N VAL A 49 9.86 22.76 17.30
CA VAL A 49 10.46 23.44 18.46
C VAL A 49 11.70 22.67 18.90
N ILE A 50 12.85 23.31 18.81
CA ILE A 50 14.15 22.74 19.15
C ILE A 50 14.66 23.42 20.41
N TYR A 51 15.00 22.62 21.41
CA TYR A 51 15.68 23.09 22.62
C TYR A 51 17.17 22.91 22.40
N SER A 52 17.89 24.00 22.17
CA SER A 52 19.33 23.94 21.99
C SER A 52 20.08 24.89 22.91
N ARG A 53 21.27 24.44 23.33
CA ARG A 53 22.24 25.27 24.04
C ARG A 53 23.23 25.92 23.08
N TYR A 54 23.16 25.56 21.79
CA TYR A 54 24.09 26.01 20.76
C TYR A 54 23.49 27.17 19.98
N THR A 55 24.31 28.20 19.74
CA THR A 55 23.95 29.38 18.95
C THR A 55 24.48 29.32 17.51
N ALA A 56 25.05 28.18 17.13
CA ALA A 56 25.69 27.97 15.83
C ALA A 56 24.74 27.31 14.81
N ILE A 57 25.16 27.29 13.54
CA ILE A 57 24.45 26.58 12.47
C ILE A 57 24.46 25.08 12.78
N GLN A 58 23.28 24.46 12.78
CA GLN A 58 23.13 23.02 12.99
C GLN A 58 22.81 22.32 11.66
N GLN A 59 23.46 21.19 11.42
CA GLN A 59 23.18 20.33 10.28
C GLN A 59 22.29 19.18 10.72
N GLY A 60 21.40 18.76 9.82
CA GLY A 60 20.51 17.65 10.09
C GLY A 60 19.85 17.12 8.84
N GLU A 61 18.88 16.24 9.08
CA GLU A 61 18.07 15.61 8.05
C GLU A 61 16.59 15.87 8.36
N LEU A 62 15.91 16.48 7.39
CA LEU A 62 14.46 16.68 7.41
C LEU A 62 13.81 15.57 6.59
N SER A 63 12.85 14.87 7.19
CA SER A 63 12.05 13.83 6.54
C SER A 63 10.56 14.18 6.66
N ILE A 64 9.80 14.00 5.60
CA ILE A 64 8.35 14.27 5.59
C ILE A 64 7.63 13.06 4.99
N THR A 65 6.61 12.61 5.70
CA THR A 65 5.74 11.50 5.27
C THR A 65 4.28 11.94 5.34
N ALA A 66 3.55 11.72 4.25
CA ALA A 66 2.12 11.94 4.16
C ALA A 66 1.46 10.79 3.39
N LYS A 67 0.23 10.45 3.75
CA LYS A 67 -0.52 9.39 3.08
C LYS A 67 -0.76 9.78 1.61
N GLY A 68 -0.45 8.88 0.69
CA GLY A 68 -0.62 9.12 -0.75
C GLY A 68 0.52 9.91 -1.40
N TYR A 69 1.62 10.15 -0.68
CA TYR A 69 2.78 10.89 -1.20
C TYR A 69 4.06 10.07 -1.08
N ILE A 70 5.02 10.38 -1.96
CA ILE A 70 6.40 9.89 -1.85
C ILE A 70 7.05 10.53 -0.61
N ASN A 71 7.77 9.72 0.17
CA ASN A 71 8.52 10.21 1.33
C ASN A 71 9.60 11.21 0.88
N TYR A 72 9.60 12.39 1.48
CA TYR A 72 10.64 13.39 1.29
C TYR A 72 11.75 13.21 2.31
N ARG A 73 13.00 13.40 1.88
CA ARG A 73 14.18 13.40 2.73
C ARG A 73 15.21 14.38 2.16
N SER A 74 15.74 15.28 3.00
CA SER A 74 16.75 16.24 2.59
C SER A 74 17.67 16.62 3.74
N SER A 75 18.92 16.95 3.42
CA SER A 75 19.84 17.58 4.37
C SER A 75 19.45 19.04 4.57
N ILE A 76 19.47 19.51 5.81
CA ILE A 76 19.09 20.87 6.17
C ILE A 76 20.12 21.54 7.07
N LYS A 77 20.28 22.85 6.90
CA LYS A 77 21.08 23.72 7.75
C LYS A 77 20.15 24.67 8.47
N LEU A 78 20.13 24.62 9.80
CA LEU A 78 19.33 25.50 10.63
C LEU A 78 20.21 26.62 11.17
N SER A 79 19.72 27.86 11.11
CA SER A 79 20.37 29.02 11.72
C SER A 79 19.41 29.70 12.69
N LEU A 80 19.94 30.52 13.59
CA LEU A 80 19.09 31.33 14.49
C LEU A 80 18.42 32.49 13.76
N GLN A 81 19.00 32.95 12.65
CA GLN A 81 18.48 34.09 11.88
C GLN A 81 17.36 33.67 10.93
N GLN A 82 17.38 32.42 10.45
CA GLN A 82 16.42 31.90 9.49
C GLN A 82 15.55 30.82 10.14
N LYS A 83 14.38 31.24 10.63
CA LYS A 83 13.39 30.35 11.26
C LYS A 83 12.36 29.80 10.27
N GLU A 84 12.18 30.48 9.14
CA GLU A 84 11.32 30.04 8.04
C GLU A 84 12.09 29.09 7.12
N LEU A 85 11.60 27.86 7.00
CA LEU A 85 12.15 26.79 6.18
C LEU A 85 11.55 26.75 4.78
N GLY A 86 10.50 27.55 4.54
CA GLY A 86 9.83 27.68 3.25
C GLY A 86 8.86 26.54 2.93
N ASP A 87 8.56 26.42 1.64
CA ASP A 87 7.63 25.43 1.11
C ASP A 87 8.37 24.17 0.65
N ILE A 88 7.84 23.00 1.04
CA ILE A 88 8.31 21.70 0.59
C ILE A 88 7.21 21.03 -0.22
N CYS A 89 7.50 20.76 -1.48
CA CYS A 89 6.58 20.11 -2.39
C CYS A 89 6.72 18.58 -2.28
N LEU A 90 5.60 17.89 -2.02
CA LEU A 90 5.54 16.43 -2.10
C LEU A 90 4.92 16.00 -3.43
N ALA A 91 5.55 15.01 -4.05
CA ALA A 91 5.01 14.33 -5.23
C ALA A 91 4.02 13.23 -4.80
N GLU A 92 2.91 13.13 -5.51
CA GLU A 92 1.90 12.09 -5.29
C GLU A 92 2.50 10.70 -5.57
N LEU A 93 2.11 9.72 -4.76
CA LEU A 93 2.50 8.33 -4.95
C LEU A 93 1.62 7.72 -6.03
N ASN A 94 2.07 7.76 -7.29
CA ASN A 94 1.42 7.06 -8.39
C ASN A 94 1.45 5.55 -8.14
N THR A 95 0.36 5.03 -7.58
CA THR A 95 0.09 3.61 -7.48
C THR A 95 -0.75 3.22 -8.69
N ASP A 96 -0.12 3.14 -9.85
CA ASP A 96 -0.68 2.42 -11.00
C ASP A 96 -0.69 0.92 -10.66
N ILE A 97 -1.62 0.51 -9.80
CA ILE A 97 -2.00 -0.88 -9.66
C ILE A 97 -2.77 -1.26 -10.93
N ASN A 98 -2.01 -1.65 -11.95
CA ASN A 98 -2.51 -2.42 -13.08
C ASN A 98 -3.12 -3.72 -12.55
N SER A 99 -4.39 -3.65 -12.14
CA SER A 99 -5.26 -4.77 -11.75
C SER A 99 -5.60 -5.68 -12.94
N SER A 100 -4.79 -5.66 -13.99
CA SER A 100 -4.97 -6.39 -15.24
C SER A 100 -4.64 -7.88 -15.13
N TYR A 101 -3.94 -8.30 -14.06
CA TYR A 101 -3.54 -9.69 -13.84
C TYR A 101 -4.53 -10.52 -13.01
N LEU A 102 -5.46 -9.89 -12.28
CA LEU A 102 -6.43 -10.61 -11.44
C LEU A 102 -7.58 -11.21 -12.25
N PHE A 103 -7.96 -10.61 -13.37
CA PHE A 103 -9.03 -11.11 -14.23
C PHE A 103 -8.65 -12.36 -15.05
N PRO A 104 -7.49 -12.44 -15.75
CA PRO A 104 -7.18 -13.60 -16.59
C PRO A 104 -6.92 -14.88 -15.78
N VAL A 105 -6.33 -14.77 -14.58
CA VAL A 105 -6.08 -15.96 -13.72
C VAL A 105 -7.40 -16.54 -13.18
N LEU A 106 -8.34 -15.69 -12.76
CA LEU A 106 -9.64 -16.13 -12.27
C LEU A 106 -10.51 -16.75 -13.39
N ILE A 107 -10.46 -16.17 -14.60
CA ILE A 107 -11.14 -16.72 -15.78
C ILE A 107 -10.54 -18.08 -16.17
N GLY A 108 -9.22 -18.21 -16.19
CA GLY A 108 -8.55 -19.49 -16.51
C GLY A 108 -8.90 -20.61 -15.53
N ALA A 109 -8.91 -20.33 -14.22
CA ALA A 109 -9.23 -21.31 -13.19
C ALA A 109 -10.70 -21.77 -13.24
N THR A 110 -11.64 -20.87 -13.52
CA THR A 110 -13.08 -21.20 -13.62
C THR A 110 -13.39 -22.06 -14.85
N ILE A 111 -12.76 -21.79 -16.00
CA ILE A 111 -12.93 -22.61 -17.21
C ILE A 111 -12.43 -24.04 -16.99
N ALA A 112 -11.26 -24.22 -16.35
CA ALA A 112 -10.72 -25.55 -16.07
C ALA A 112 -11.65 -26.37 -15.15
N LEU A 113 -12.23 -25.75 -14.13
CA LEU A 113 -13.15 -26.42 -13.20
C LEU A 113 -14.45 -26.88 -13.89
N ILE A 114 -14.98 -26.08 -14.81
CA ILE A 114 -16.18 -26.43 -15.60
C ILE A 114 -15.90 -27.63 -16.52
N ILE A 115 -14.72 -27.69 -17.15
CA ILE A 115 -14.37 -28.82 -18.03
C ILE A 115 -14.23 -30.13 -17.22
N ILE A 116 -13.60 -30.08 -16.05
CA ILE A 116 -13.43 -31.26 -15.20
C ILE A 116 -14.78 -31.80 -14.73
N THR A 117 -15.71 -30.93 -14.32
CA THR A 117 -17.05 -31.35 -13.88
C THR A 117 -17.87 -31.97 -15.02
N MET A 118 -17.78 -31.42 -16.23
CA MET A 118 -18.41 -31.98 -17.44
C MET A 118 -17.90 -33.40 -17.78
N ILE A 119 -16.58 -33.64 -17.67
CA ILE A 119 -15.99 -34.97 -17.92
C ILE A 119 -16.50 -36.00 -16.92
N ILE A 120 -16.55 -35.64 -15.62
CA ILE A 120 -17.03 -36.55 -14.57
C ILE A 120 -18.51 -36.87 -14.78
N LEU A 121 -19.35 -35.88 -15.11
CA LEU A 121 -20.80 -36.07 -15.26
C LEU A 121 -21.16 -36.98 -16.45
N ASN A 122 -20.43 -36.91 -17.56
CA ASN A 122 -20.67 -37.74 -18.75
C ASN A 122 -20.11 -39.17 -18.63
N SER A 123 -19.36 -39.48 -17.59
CA SER A 123 -18.69 -40.78 -17.42
C SER A 123 -19.50 -41.85 -16.69
N THR A 124 -20.80 -41.62 -16.40
CA THR A 124 -21.64 -42.65 -15.78
C THR A 124 -21.67 -43.91 -16.66
N PRO A 125 -21.28 -45.09 -16.15
CA PRO A 125 -21.21 -46.30 -16.96
C PRO A 125 -22.61 -46.67 -17.46
N LYS A 126 -22.76 -46.83 -18.78
CA LYS A 126 -23.98 -47.39 -19.39
C LYS A 126 -24.27 -48.75 -18.76
N LYS A 127 -25.44 -48.89 -18.12
CA LYS A 127 -25.93 -50.21 -17.68
C LYS A 127 -26.04 -51.12 -18.90
N VAL A 128 -25.36 -52.27 -18.84
CA VAL A 128 -25.41 -53.31 -19.87
C VAL A 128 -26.85 -53.86 -19.93
N PRO A 129 -27.49 -53.92 -21.11
CA PRO A 129 -28.82 -54.52 -21.22
C PRO A 129 -28.74 -56.04 -21.00
N GLU A 130 -29.60 -56.53 -20.10
CA GLU A 130 -29.73 -57.95 -19.78
C GLU A 130 -30.55 -58.64 -20.90
N TYR A 131 -29.94 -59.54 -21.67
CA TYR A 131 -30.65 -60.30 -22.72
C TYR A 131 -31.43 -61.47 -22.11
N PRO A 132 -32.73 -61.64 -22.44
CA PRO A 132 -33.53 -62.74 -21.90
C PRO A 132 -33.06 -64.10 -22.45
N ARG A 133 -32.75 -65.03 -21.54
CA ARG A 133 -32.33 -66.41 -21.83
C ARG A 133 -33.51 -67.22 -22.39
N ASN A 134 -33.37 -67.68 -23.64
CA ASN A 134 -34.36 -68.50 -24.35
C ASN A 134 -34.52 -69.88 -23.67
N ARG A 135 -35.72 -70.20 -23.16
CA ARG A 135 -36.07 -71.52 -22.60
C ARG A 135 -36.71 -72.38 -23.69
N TYR A 136 -35.99 -73.38 -24.19
CA TYR A 136 -36.61 -74.48 -24.94
C TYR A 136 -37.16 -75.53 -23.97
N SER A 137 -38.47 -75.76 -24.02
CA SER A 137 -39.16 -76.81 -23.29
C SER A 137 -38.87 -78.17 -23.91
N VAL A 138 -38.10 -79.01 -23.22
CA VAL A 138 -37.90 -80.41 -23.60
C VAL A 138 -39.10 -81.22 -23.10
N TYR A 139 -39.90 -81.74 -24.02
CA TYR A 139 -40.96 -82.71 -23.71
C TYR A 139 -40.32 -84.08 -23.46
N ILE A 140 -40.43 -84.60 -22.24
CA ILE A 140 -40.14 -86.00 -21.94
C ILE A 140 -41.47 -86.74 -21.94
N VAL A 141 -41.73 -87.50 -23.01
CA VAL A 141 -42.78 -88.54 -23.05
C VAL A 141 -42.21 -89.77 -22.35
N LYS A 142 -42.87 -90.24 -21.29
CA LYS A 142 -42.61 -91.55 -20.69
C LYS A 142 -43.69 -92.51 -21.19
N ILE A 143 -43.24 -93.63 -21.73
CA ILE A 143 -44.03 -94.80 -22.16
C ILE A 143 -44.52 -95.54 -20.93
#